data_AF-A0A961B2M3-F1
#
_entry.id   AF-A0A961B2M3-F1
#
_cell.length_a   1.000
_cell.length_b   1.000
_cell.length_c   1.000
_cell.angle_alpha   90.00
_cell.angle_beta   90.00
_cell.angle_gamma   90.00
#
_symmetry.space_group_name_H-M   'P 1'
#
loop_
_entity.id
_entity.type
_entity.pdbx_description
1 polymer ?
#
loop_
_entity_poly.entity_id
_entity_poly.type
_entity_poly.pdbx_seq_one_letter_code
_entity_poly.pdbx_strand_id
1 'polypeptide(L)' 'AHRALEAGATLPGVLELVRDFRAGSELPIVLFTYLNPVYAYGFERFHHDAAAAGADGVLLLDLPP' A
#
# COMPACT_ATOMS: atom_id res chain seq x y z
N ALA A 1 0.96 -11.21 7.47
CA ALA A 1 2.22 -10.46 7.26
C ALA A 1 3.46 -11.34 7.47
N HIS A 2 3.57 -12.15 8.54
CA HIS A 2 4.81 -12.87 8.89
C HIS A 2 5.54 -13.56 7.72
N ARG A 3 4.90 -14.49 7.00
CA ARG A 3 5.51 -15.17 5.83
C ARG A 3 5.98 -14.20 4.73
N ALA A 4 5.22 -13.14 4.48
CA ALA A 4 5.59 -12.16 3.45
C ALA A 4 6.80 -11.31 3.88
N LEU A 5 6.88 -10.96 5.16
CA LEU A 5 8.03 -10.24 5.73
C LEU A 5 9.29 -11.10 5.71
N GLU A 6 9.19 -12.40 6.02
CA GLU A 6 10.30 -13.35 5.88
C GLU A 6 10.76 -13.50 4.42
N ALA A 7 9.83 -13.37 3.46
CA ALA A 7 10.13 -13.34 2.04
C ALA A 7 10.62 -11.97 1.53
N GLY A 8 10.84 -10.98 2.42
CA GLY A 8 11.36 -9.67 2.06
C GLY A 8 10.35 -8.69 1.48
N ALA A 9 9.05 -8.86 1.76
CA ALA A 9 8.03 -7.91 1.32
C ALA A 9 8.29 -6.51 1.91
N THR A 10 8.28 -5.50 1.04
CA THR A 10 8.45 -4.09 1.40
C THR A 10 7.28 -3.27 0.86
N LEU A 11 7.03 -2.10 1.46
CA LEU A 11 5.99 -1.19 0.99
C LEU A 11 6.22 -0.75 -0.48
N PRO A 12 7.43 -0.35 -0.92
CA PRO A 12 7.70 -0.10 -2.34
C PRO A 12 7.33 -1.28 -3.24
N GLY A 13 7.67 -2.51 -2.85
CA GLY A 13 7.33 -3.71 -3.62
C GLY A 13 5.83 -3.97 -3.69
N VAL A 14 5.08 -3.65 -2.63
CA VAL A 14 3.61 -3.69 -2.65
C VAL A 14 3.05 -2.65 -3.63
N LEU A 15 3.59 -1.43 -3.64
CA LEU A 15 3.14 -0.38 -4.57
C LEU A 15 3.48 -0.73 -6.03
N GLU A 16 4.60 -1.40 -6.28
CA GLU A 16 4.95 -1.92 -7.60
C GLU A 16 3.96 -3.00 -8.06
N LEU A 17 3.62 -3.95 -7.18
CA LEU A 17 2.60 -4.96 -7.45
C LEU A 17 1.23 -4.34 -7.80
N VAL A 18 0.84 -3.27 -7.11
CA VAL A 18 -0.40 -2.53 -7.41
C VAL A 18 -0.33 -1.91 -8.81
N ARG A 19 0.81 -1.34 -9.16
CA ARG A 19 1.05 -0.71 -10.47
C ARG A 19 0.95 -1.72 -11.60
N ASP A 20 1.55 -2.90 -11.42
CA ASP A 20 1.49 -4.01 -12.37
C ASP A 20 0.07 -4.55 -12.53
N PHE A 21 -0.67 -4.69 -11.43
CA PHE A 21 -2.06 -5.14 -11.48
C PHE A 21 -2.97 -4.12 -12.19
N ARG A 22 -2.79 -2.82 -11.89
CA ARG A 22 -3.56 -1.73 -12.51
C ARG A 22 -3.37 -1.67 -14.03
N ALA A 23 -2.22 -2.07 -14.54
CA ALA A 23 -1.97 -2.10 -15.99
C ALA A 23 -2.92 -3.02 -16.78
N GLY A 24 -3.55 -4.00 -16.13
CA GLY A 24 -4.47 -4.95 -16.77
C GLY A 24 -5.88 -4.98 -16.17
N SER A 25 -6.21 -4.10 -15.22
CA SER A 25 -7.46 -4.18 -14.45
C SER A 25 -7.94 -2.83 -13.95
N GLU A 26 -9.22 -2.55 -14.19
CA GLU A 26 -9.95 -1.39 -13.66
C GLU A 26 -10.67 -1.70 -12.32
N LEU A 27 -10.47 -2.90 -11.76
CA LEU A 27 -11.11 -3.25 -10.48
C LEU A 27 -10.57 -2.36 -9.35
N PRO A 28 -11.43 -1.93 -8.40
CA PRO A 28 -10.98 -1.13 -7.27
C PRO A 28 -9.97 -1.87 -6.37
N ILE A 29 -8.90 -1.17 -5.95
CA ILE A 29 -7.81 -1.69 -5.11
C ILE A 29 -7.77 -0.89 -3.81
N VAL A 30 -7.91 -1.59 -2.67
CA VAL A 30 -7.77 -0.99 -1.34
C VAL A 30 -6.52 -1.53 -0.65
N LEU A 31 -5.63 -0.64 -0.23
CA LEU A 31 -4.46 -0.99 0.57
C LEU A 31 -4.87 -1.17 2.03
N PHE A 32 -4.74 -2.40 2.52
CA PHE A 32 -5.02 -2.76 3.90
C PHE A 32 -3.71 -2.75 4.72
N THR A 33 -3.56 -1.81 5.66
CA THR A 33 -2.28 -1.60 6.36
C THR A 33 -2.44 -1.06 7.78
N TYR A 34 -1.35 -1.08 8.54
CA TYR A 34 -1.20 -0.37 9.81
C TYR A 34 -0.63 1.03 9.58
N LEU A 35 -0.78 1.90 10.57
CA LEU A 35 -0.27 3.29 10.52
C LEU A 35 1.25 3.32 10.52
N ASN A 36 1.92 2.43 11.26
CA ASN A 36 3.37 2.49 11.44
C ASN A 36 4.18 2.39 10.12
N PRO A 37 3.89 1.46 9.18
CA PRO A 37 4.54 1.46 7.86
C PRO A 37 4.33 2.75 7.05
N VAL A 38 3.14 3.34 7.12
CA VAL A 38 2.82 4.60 6.43
C VAL A 38 3.61 5.75 7.04
N TYR A 39 3.66 5.82 8.37
CA TYR A 39 4.44 6.79 9.12
C TYR A 39 5.95 6.68 8.79
N ALA A 40 6.50 5.48 8.82
CA ALA A 40 7.92 5.22 8.54
C ALA A 40 8.31 5.55 7.08
N TYR A 41 7.37 5.40 6.13
CA TYR A 41 7.57 5.77 4.73
C TYR A 41 7.43 7.29 4.48
N GLY A 42 6.69 7.96 5.36
CA GLY A 42 6.27 9.36 5.25
C GLY A 42 4.87 9.47 4.66
N PHE A 43 3.96 10.15 5.37
CA PHE A 43 2.55 10.27 4.99
C PHE A 43 2.37 10.84 3.58
N GLU A 44 2.87 12.04 3.31
CA GLU A 44 2.71 12.70 2.00
C GLU A 44 3.22 11.82 0.86
N ARG A 45 4.42 11.27 1.05
CA ARG A 45 5.05 10.38 0.07
C ARG A 45 4.22 9.12 -0.16
N PHE A 46 3.71 8.50 0.90
CA PHE A 46 2.86 7.32 0.80
C PHE A 46 1.59 7.61 0.01
N HIS A 47 0.86 8.68 0.34
CA HIS A 47 -0.39 9.02 -0.34
C HIS A 47 -0.15 9.31 -1.83
N HIS A 48 0.90 10.08 -2.15
CA HIS A 48 1.29 10.33 -3.53
C HIS A 48 1.63 9.05 -4.28
N ASP A 49 2.53 8.23 -3.73
CA ASP A 49 3.02 7.02 -4.41
C ASP A 49 1.93 5.94 -4.52
N ALA A 50 1.04 5.82 -3.53
CA ALA A 50 -0.09 4.90 -3.55
C ALA A 50 -1.14 5.29 -4.60
N ALA A 51 -1.50 6.58 -4.67
CA ALA A 51 -2.40 7.08 -5.70
C ALA A 51 -1.79 6.93 -7.10
N ALA A 52 -0.50 7.26 -7.26
CA ALA A 52 0.22 7.11 -8.52
C ALA A 52 0.40 5.64 -8.94
N ALA A 53 0.47 4.71 -7.99
CA ALA A 53 0.45 3.27 -8.28
C ALA A 53 -0.92 2.78 -8.73
N GLY A 54 -1.99 3.53 -8.45
CA GLY A 54 -3.36 3.18 -8.82
C GLY A 54 -4.18 2.55 -7.69
N ALA A 55 -3.83 2.77 -6.43
CA ALA A 55 -4.70 2.42 -5.30
C ALA A 55 -5.89 3.40 -5.21
N ASP A 56 -7.09 2.87 -4.94
CA ASP A 56 -8.33 3.66 -4.84
C ASP A 56 -8.70 4.01 -3.39
N GLY A 57 -8.08 3.32 -2.43
CA GLY A 57 -8.33 3.55 -1.02
C GLY A 57 -7.26 2.95 -0.13
N VAL A 58 -7.25 3.42 1.11
CA VAL A 58 -6.38 2.90 2.17
C VAL A 58 -7.23 2.66 3.42
N LEU A 59 -7.11 1.48 3.99
CA LEU A 59 -7.74 1.11 5.26
C LEU A 59 -6.65 0.94 6.33
N LEU A 60 -6.63 1.86 7.29
CA LEU A 60 -5.74 1.86 8.45
C LEU A 60 -6.42 1.17 9.64
N LEU A 61 -5.78 0.14 10.19
CA LEU A 61 -6.42 -0.74 11.19
C LEU A 61 -6.33 -0.25 12.63
N ASP A 62 -5.32 0.54 12.91
CA ASP A 62 -4.91 1.00 14.23
C ASP A 62 -5.16 2.50 14.44
N LEU A 63 -5.84 3.15 13.49
CA LEU A 63 -6.27 4.55 13.60
C LEU A 63 -7.78 4.61 13.92
N PRO A 64 -8.17 4.83 15.19
CA PRO A 64 -9.57 5.08 15.54
C PRO A 64 -10.06 6.41 14.94
N PRO A 65 -11.38 6.57 14.70
CA PRO A 65 -11.96 7.80 14.16
C PRO A 65 -11.84 9.00 15.11
#